data_AF-A0A1S1H7E9-F1
#
_entry.id   AF-A0A1S1H7E9-F1
#
_cell.length_a   1.000
_cell.length_b   1.000
_cell.length_c   1.000
_cell.angle_alpha   90.00
_cell.angle_beta   90.00
_cell.angle_gamma   90.00
#
_symmetry.space_group_name_H-M   'P 1'
#
loop_
_entity.id
_entity.type
_entity.pdbx_description
1 polymer ?
#
loop_
_entity_poly.entity_id
_entity_poly.type
_entity_poly.pdbx_seq_one_letter_code
_entity_poly.pdbx_strand_id
1 'polypeptide(L)'
;MPRGRAGPGLLAHVVVSKFADHLPLYRQSQIYTREGVEISRSTMADWLGQVSWLLQPLVNRIADHVMASPKLHADDTPVPVLAPGTGKTQTGRLWVYLRDNRRWSHLDKPAALFRYSPDRKGERPREHLKTFAGFLQADAYAGFERLYASDREPAPITPVACWAHARRKLNDVYKADPNSAAFQGLHMIGELYDVERQIVREPADFRRKARKLSKLKALDFFAWADEVLSRASARSPLADALRYAAKLKPQLLAYTDDGRLEIDNNPAENALRGICLGRKNWLFAGADCGGERAAAMYSLLETAKLNGVNPQEWLADVLDRIGKGHPINRIDELLPWRWQASQV
;
A
#
# COMPACT_ATOMS: atom_id res chain seq x y z
N MET A 1 22.86 -8.16 19.80
CA MET A 1 23.56 -6.86 19.68
C MET A 1 24.73 -6.85 20.66
N PRO A 2 25.99 -7.00 20.23
CA PRO A 2 27.11 -6.98 21.18
C PRO A 2 27.19 -5.61 21.89
N ARG A 3 27.05 -5.59 23.23
CA ARG A 3 27.21 -4.40 24.11
C ARG A 3 26.18 -3.26 23.97
N GLY A 4 24.98 -3.50 23.44
CA GLY A 4 23.93 -2.47 23.38
C GLY A 4 23.28 -2.21 24.75
N ARG A 5 23.19 -0.95 25.18
CA ARG A 5 22.48 -0.54 26.43
C ARG A 5 20.94 -0.65 26.34
N ALA A 6 20.38 -0.79 25.13
CA ALA A 6 18.94 -0.81 24.91
C ALA A 6 18.37 -2.23 24.87
N GLY A 7 17.39 -2.50 25.73
CA GLY A 7 16.61 -3.73 25.69
C GLY A 7 15.61 -3.77 24.51
N PRO A 8 15.06 -4.95 24.18
CA PRO A 8 14.09 -5.14 23.08
C PRO A 8 12.89 -4.17 23.14
N GLY A 9 12.36 -3.91 24.34
CA GLY A 9 11.23 -2.99 24.53
C GLY A 9 11.54 -1.55 24.11
N LEU A 10 12.71 -1.01 24.48
CA LEU A 10 13.12 0.34 24.08
C LEU A 10 13.35 0.43 22.56
N LEU A 11 13.99 -0.58 21.98
CA LEU A 11 14.19 -0.65 20.53
C LEU A 11 12.86 -0.67 19.78
N ALA A 12 11.92 -1.51 20.23
CA ALA A 12 10.58 -1.58 19.66
C ALA A 12 9.84 -0.24 19.79
N HIS A 13 9.89 0.40 20.96
CA HIS A 13 9.25 1.68 21.19
C HIS A 13 9.80 2.79 20.27
N VAL A 14 11.13 2.88 20.09
CA VAL A 14 11.76 3.86 19.19
C VAL A 14 11.30 3.66 17.74
N VAL A 15 11.25 2.41 17.28
CA VAL A 15 10.81 2.04 15.92
C VAL A 15 9.33 2.37 15.71
N VAL A 16 8.45 1.90 16.59
CA VAL A 16 7.01 2.11 16.50
C VAL A 16 6.69 3.61 16.56
N SER A 17 7.23 4.31 17.56
CA SER A 17 7.06 5.75 17.68
C SER A 17 7.45 6.49 16.41
N LYS A 18 8.55 6.10 15.77
CA LYS A 18 9.03 6.77 14.55
C LYS A 18 8.14 6.50 13.35
N PHE A 19 7.78 5.24 13.10
CA PHE A 19 7.17 4.84 11.84
C PHE A 19 5.65 4.72 11.94
N ALA A 20 5.11 4.15 13.02
CA ALA A 20 3.67 4.05 13.22
C ALA A 20 3.06 5.36 13.74
N ASP A 21 3.75 6.05 14.67
CA ASP A 21 3.22 7.27 15.31
C ASP A 21 3.81 8.56 14.73
N HIS A 22 4.69 8.42 13.75
CA HIS A 22 5.29 9.53 13.01
C HIS A 22 6.09 10.52 13.88
N LEU A 23 6.68 10.04 14.98
CA LEU A 23 7.46 10.84 15.91
C LEU A 23 8.95 10.82 15.53
N PRO A 24 9.51 11.90 14.94
CA PRO A 24 10.91 11.92 14.51
C PRO A 24 11.88 11.79 15.70
N LEU A 25 13.05 11.23 15.45
CA LEU A 25 14.04 10.89 16.50
C LEU A 25 14.47 12.07 17.36
N TYR A 26 14.52 13.30 16.82
CA TYR A 26 14.86 14.47 17.64
C TYR A 26 13.79 14.77 18.69
N ARG A 27 12.51 14.54 18.37
CA ARG A 27 11.41 14.70 19.33
C ARG A 27 11.42 13.58 20.36
N GLN A 28 11.71 12.34 19.94
CA GLN A 28 11.89 11.23 20.88
C GLN A 28 13.02 11.53 21.88
N SER A 29 14.16 12.02 21.38
CA SER A 29 15.31 12.42 22.20
C SER A 29 14.91 13.46 23.27
N GLN A 30 14.18 14.50 22.86
CA GLN A 30 13.65 15.52 23.77
C GLN A 30 12.63 14.96 24.79
N ILE A 31 11.81 13.98 24.41
CA ILE A 31 10.86 13.33 25.32
C ILE A 31 11.62 12.56 26.39
N TYR A 32 12.60 11.73 26.01
CA TYR A 32 13.42 10.99 26.97
C TYR A 32 14.18 11.90 27.92
N THR A 33 14.69 13.05 27.44
CA THR A 33 15.36 14.04 28.31
C THR A 33 14.44 14.58 29.41
N ARG A 34 13.13 14.73 29.16
CA ARG A 34 12.18 15.18 30.21
C ARG A 34 12.02 14.14 31.32
N GLU A 35 12.29 12.88 31.02
CA GLU A 35 12.30 11.77 31.98
C GLU A 35 13.70 11.52 32.57
N GLY A 36 14.66 12.44 32.33
CA GLY A 36 16.02 12.33 32.83
C GLY A 36 16.91 11.34 32.06
N VAL A 37 16.47 10.85 30.90
CA VAL A 37 17.22 9.89 30.08
C VAL A 37 17.78 10.56 28.83
N GLU A 38 19.09 10.69 28.74
CA GLU A 38 19.76 11.25 27.56
C GLU A 38 20.02 10.18 26.49
N ILE A 39 19.24 10.21 25.41
CA ILE A 39 19.47 9.37 24.23
C ILE A 39 19.64 10.25 23.00
N SER A 40 20.84 10.21 22.40
CA SER A 40 21.13 11.03 21.23
C SER A 40 20.40 10.55 19.97
N ARG A 41 20.20 11.46 19.01
CA ARG A 41 19.59 11.16 17.71
C ARG A 41 20.40 10.14 16.90
N SER A 42 21.73 10.25 16.94
CA SER A 42 22.64 9.33 16.24
C SER A 42 22.54 7.93 16.83
N THR A 43 22.55 7.80 18.16
CA THR A 43 22.37 6.51 18.84
C THR A 43 21.08 5.82 18.41
N MET A 44 19.95 6.53 18.41
CA MET A 44 18.69 5.94 17.93
C MET A 44 18.72 5.61 16.43
N ALA A 45 19.37 6.43 15.60
CA ALA A 45 19.50 6.16 14.17
C ALA A 45 20.33 4.88 13.92
N ASP A 46 21.39 4.66 14.70
CA ASP A 46 22.20 3.44 14.65
C ASP A 46 21.39 2.22 15.06
N TRP A 47 20.59 2.33 16.13
CA TRP A 47 19.67 1.27 16.55
C TRP A 47 18.66 0.91 15.47
N LEU A 48 18.06 1.90 14.80
CA LEU A 48 17.15 1.64 13.68
C LEU A 48 17.84 0.89 12.54
N GLY A 49 19.09 1.27 12.21
CA GLY A 49 19.89 0.57 11.21
C GLY A 49 20.11 -0.90 11.58
N GLN A 50 20.50 -1.15 12.83
CA GLN A 50 20.76 -2.50 13.35
C GLN A 50 19.48 -3.34 13.42
N VAL A 51 18.36 -2.78 13.89
CA VAL A 51 17.06 -3.45 13.91
C VAL A 51 16.59 -3.77 12.50
N SER A 52 16.72 -2.83 11.56
CA SER A 52 16.35 -3.07 10.17
C SER A 52 17.16 -4.19 9.54
N TRP A 53 18.46 -4.25 9.81
CA TRP A 53 19.32 -5.33 9.34
C TRP A 53 18.92 -6.68 9.95
N LEU A 54 18.72 -6.71 11.28
CA LEU A 54 18.37 -7.92 12.03
C LEU A 54 17.04 -8.54 11.55
N LEU A 55 16.06 -7.70 11.22
CA LEU A 55 14.72 -8.12 10.82
C LEU A 55 14.55 -8.32 9.30
N GLN A 56 15.61 -8.14 8.52
CA GLN A 56 15.56 -8.32 7.06
C GLN A 56 15.01 -9.71 6.65
N PRO A 57 15.33 -10.83 7.33
CA PRO A 57 14.72 -12.12 7.01
C PRO A 57 13.19 -12.11 7.10
N LEU A 58 12.60 -11.43 8.08
CA LEU A 58 11.14 -11.30 8.20
C LEU A 58 10.54 -10.47 7.07
N VAL A 59 11.22 -9.39 6.67
CA VAL A 59 10.82 -8.58 5.50
C VAL A 59 10.83 -9.42 4.23
N ASN A 60 11.82 -10.30 4.06
CA ASN A 60 11.90 -11.21 2.92
C ASN A 60 10.74 -12.22 2.93
N ARG A 61 10.40 -12.80 4.08
CA ARG A 61 9.26 -13.72 4.21
C ARG A 61 7.91 -13.04 3.97
N ILE A 62 7.75 -11.78 4.39
CA ILE A 62 6.59 -10.97 4.02
C ILE A 62 6.57 -10.74 2.50
N ALA A 63 7.72 -10.47 1.88
CA ALA A 63 7.79 -10.29 0.43
C ALA A 63 7.34 -11.54 -0.32
N ASP A 64 7.85 -12.72 0.05
CA ASP A 64 7.45 -14.00 -0.55
C ASP A 64 5.94 -14.23 -0.41
N HIS A 65 5.40 -14.00 0.79
CA HIS A 65 3.97 -14.19 1.08
C HIS A 65 3.06 -13.24 0.31
N VAL A 66 3.47 -11.98 0.16
CA VAL A 66 2.78 -10.97 -0.66
C VAL A 66 2.83 -11.38 -2.13
N MET A 67 4.01 -11.70 -2.66
CA MET A 67 4.18 -12.07 -4.08
C MET A 67 3.49 -13.41 -4.45
N ALA A 68 3.22 -14.28 -3.48
CA ALA A 68 2.43 -15.49 -3.69
C ALA A 68 0.91 -15.25 -3.76
N SER A 69 0.43 -14.00 -3.59
CA SER A 69 -0.99 -13.67 -3.71
C SER A 69 -1.46 -13.79 -5.17
N PRO A 70 -2.70 -14.22 -5.45
CA PRO A 70 -3.24 -14.17 -6.83
C PRO A 70 -3.47 -12.74 -7.33
N LYS A 71 -3.59 -11.77 -6.41
CA LYS A 71 -3.88 -10.36 -6.68
C LYS A 71 -3.09 -9.49 -5.71
N LEU A 72 -2.54 -8.39 -6.20
CA LEU A 72 -1.96 -7.32 -5.40
C LEU A 72 -2.74 -6.02 -5.58
N HIS A 73 -2.93 -5.32 -4.47
CA HIS A 73 -3.19 -3.88 -4.51
C HIS A 73 -1.85 -3.14 -4.59
N ALA A 74 -1.75 -2.11 -5.42
CA ALA A 74 -0.52 -1.33 -5.55
C ALA A 74 -0.78 0.16 -5.67
N ASP A 75 0.05 0.96 -5.00
CA ASP A 75 0.05 2.42 -5.07
C ASP A 75 1.41 2.95 -4.62
N ASP A 76 1.65 4.24 -4.77
CA ASP A 76 2.92 4.87 -4.38
C ASP A 76 2.78 6.33 -3.93
N THR A 77 3.65 6.75 -3.01
CA THR A 77 3.63 8.11 -2.45
C THR A 77 5.02 8.75 -2.48
N PRO A 78 5.14 10.06 -2.78
CA PRO A 78 6.43 10.73 -2.80
C PRO A 78 7.05 10.86 -1.42
N VAL A 79 8.37 10.77 -1.32
CA VAL A 79 9.10 11.06 -0.09
C VAL A 79 10.28 11.98 -0.41
N PRO A 80 10.45 13.09 0.34
CA PRO A 80 11.62 13.94 0.19
C PRO A 80 12.86 13.21 0.72
N VAL A 81 13.95 13.22 -0.05
CA VAL A 81 15.23 12.60 0.30
C VAL A 81 16.34 13.62 0.08
N LEU A 82 17.27 13.76 1.03
CA LEU A 82 18.39 14.70 0.85
C LEU A 82 19.20 14.34 -0.40
N ALA A 83 19.58 15.37 -1.16
CA ALA A 83 20.57 15.29 -2.22
C ALA A 83 21.83 16.04 -1.74
N PRO A 84 22.80 15.34 -1.11
CA PRO A 84 23.99 15.97 -0.53
C PRO A 84 24.74 16.87 -1.51
N GLY A 85 25.23 18.02 -1.03
CA GLY A 85 25.95 19.00 -1.85
C GLY A 85 25.04 19.96 -2.65
N THR A 86 23.73 19.73 -2.70
CA THR A 86 22.80 20.59 -3.49
C THR A 86 22.02 21.62 -2.66
N GLY A 87 22.01 21.46 -1.33
CA GLY A 87 21.12 22.22 -0.44
C GLY A 87 19.62 21.93 -0.64
N LYS A 88 19.26 20.90 -1.43
CA LYS A 88 17.89 20.54 -1.80
C LYS A 88 17.59 19.06 -1.49
N THR A 89 16.33 18.71 -1.63
CA THR A 89 15.86 17.32 -1.62
C THR A 89 15.51 16.85 -3.03
N GLN A 90 15.78 15.58 -3.32
CA GLN A 90 15.17 14.86 -4.43
C GLN A 90 13.87 14.17 -3.99
N THR A 91 13.05 13.76 -4.96
CA THR A 91 11.78 13.06 -4.69
C THR A 91 11.94 11.56 -4.92
N GLY A 92 12.14 10.82 -3.84
CA GLY A 92 12.00 9.37 -3.83
C GLY A 92 10.54 8.94 -3.79
N ARG A 93 10.29 7.63 -3.85
CA ARG A 93 8.95 7.03 -3.77
C ARG A 93 8.95 5.88 -2.77
N LEU A 94 7.90 5.81 -1.96
CA LEU A 94 7.53 4.59 -1.25
C LEU A 94 6.35 3.96 -1.98
N TRP A 95 6.57 2.74 -2.45
CA TRP A 95 5.57 1.90 -3.11
C TRP A 95 4.99 0.95 -2.06
N VAL A 96 3.71 0.66 -2.16
CA VAL A 96 3.08 -0.43 -1.41
C VAL A 96 2.58 -1.50 -2.38
N TYR A 97 2.83 -2.75 -2.04
CA TYR A 97 2.22 -3.93 -2.63
C TYR A 97 1.53 -4.69 -1.52
N LEU A 98 0.21 -4.82 -1.61
CA LEU A 98 -0.61 -5.32 -0.53
C LEU A 98 -1.33 -6.59 -0.96
N ARG A 99 -1.13 -7.64 -0.16
CA ARG A 99 -2.00 -8.82 -0.12
C ARG A 99 -3.09 -8.56 0.91
N ASP A 100 -4.33 -8.44 0.44
CA ASP A 100 -5.50 -8.46 1.31
C ASP A 100 -6.68 -9.09 0.55
N ASN A 101 -6.94 -10.35 0.86
CA ASN A 101 -8.02 -11.13 0.27
C ASN A 101 -9.15 -11.39 1.26
N ARG A 102 -9.15 -10.74 2.44
CA ARG A 102 -10.13 -10.99 3.52
C ARG A 102 -11.57 -10.74 3.12
N ARG A 103 -11.80 -9.95 2.06
CA ARG A 103 -13.14 -9.68 1.51
C ARG A 103 -13.79 -10.88 0.85
N TRP A 104 -13.04 -11.92 0.50
CA TRP A 104 -13.56 -13.16 -0.10
C TRP A 104 -12.93 -14.44 0.49
N SER A 105 -11.85 -14.31 1.27
CA SER A 105 -11.19 -15.41 1.97
C SER A 105 -10.90 -15.00 3.41
N HIS A 106 -11.79 -15.38 4.34
CA HIS A 106 -11.69 -15.02 5.75
C HIS A 106 -10.43 -15.59 6.45
N LEU A 107 -9.82 -16.63 5.90
CA LEU A 107 -8.58 -17.22 6.41
C LEU A 107 -7.31 -16.58 5.84
N ASP A 108 -7.44 -15.65 4.89
CA ASP A 108 -6.28 -14.98 4.30
C ASP A 108 -5.47 -14.25 5.38
N LYS A 109 -4.15 -14.27 5.21
CA LYS A 109 -3.21 -13.58 6.08
C LYS A 109 -2.76 -12.31 5.36
N PRO A 110 -3.37 -11.14 5.64
CA PRO A 110 -3.04 -9.92 4.93
C PRO A 110 -1.62 -9.47 5.27
N ALA A 111 -0.94 -8.86 4.32
CA ALA A 111 0.41 -8.34 4.50
C ALA A 111 0.70 -7.20 3.55
N ALA A 112 1.46 -6.21 4.02
CA ALA A 112 1.88 -5.05 3.25
C ALA A 112 3.39 -5.10 3.02
N LEU A 113 3.79 -5.00 1.77
CA LEU A 113 5.17 -4.91 1.36
C LEU A 113 5.46 -3.51 0.84
N PHE A 114 6.31 -2.78 1.53
CA PHE A 114 6.79 -1.50 1.06
C PHE A 114 8.13 -1.65 0.35
N ARG A 115 8.33 -0.84 -0.69
CA ARG A 115 9.60 -0.70 -1.40
C ARG A 115 9.94 0.77 -1.55
N TYR A 116 11.23 1.08 -1.52
CA TYR A 116 11.74 2.41 -1.77
C TYR A 116 12.38 2.47 -3.15
N SER A 117 12.25 3.61 -3.83
CA SER A 117 13.08 3.94 -4.99
C SER A 117 13.44 5.43 -5.00
N PRO A 118 14.57 5.82 -5.61
CA PRO A 118 15.01 7.22 -5.68
C PRO A 118 14.20 8.05 -6.70
N ASP A 119 13.37 7.41 -7.52
CA ASP A 119 12.52 8.05 -8.53
C ASP A 119 11.19 7.31 -8.71
N ARG A 120 10.34 7.83 -9.60
CA ARG A 120 9.06 7.21 -10.01
C ARG A 120 9.12 6.67 -11.45
N LYS A 121 10.21 6.02 -11.85
CA LYS A 121 10.30 5.42 -13.20
C LYS A 121 9.61 4.07 -13.24
N GLY A 122 9.10 3.69 -14.41
CA GLY A 122 8.47 2.37 -14.63
C GLY A 122 9.41 1.17 -14.46
N GLU A 123 10.73 1.37 -14.51
CA GLU A 123 11.71 0.33 -14.18
C GLU A 123 11.62 -0.14 -12.73
N ARG A 124 11.20 0.73 -11.80
CA ARG A 124 11.08 0.42 -10.36
C ARG A 124 10.03 -0.65 -10.09
N PRO A 125 8.75 -0.47 -10.47
CA PRO A 125 7.77 -1.53 -10.27
C PRO A 125 8.05 -2.78 -11.12
N ARG A 126 8.75 -2.67 -12.26
CA ARG A 126 9.25 -3.85 -13.01
C ARG A 126 10.21 -4.70 -12.19
N GLU A 127 11.15 -4.06 -11.50
CA GLU A 127 12.09 -4.74 -10.61
C GLU A 127 11.36 -5.33 -9.40
N HIS A 128 10.53 -4.53 -8.72
CA HIS A 128 9.83 -4.97 -7.51
C HIS A 128 8.90 -6.16 -7.76
N LEU A 129 8.21 -6.18 -8.90
CA LEU A 129 7.24 -7.20 -9.25
C LEU A 129 7.82 -8.29 -10.16
N LYS A 130 9.14 -8.35 -10.36
CA LYS A 130 9.79 -9.25 -11.34
C LYS A 130 9.29 -10.70 -11.30
N THR A 131 9.06 -11.24 -10.12
CA THR A 131 8.62 -12.64 -9.92
C THR A 131 7.11 -12.81 -9.79
N PHE A 132 6.36 -11.70 -9.71
CA PHE A 132 4.91 -11.72 -9.54
C PHE A 132 4.20 -11.97 -10.87
N ALA A 133 3.16 -12.80 -10.83
CA ALA A 133 2.17 -12.98 -11.88
C ALA A 133 0.78 -13.04 -11.25
N GLY A 134 -0.24 -12.55 -11.96
CA GLY A 134 -1.60 -12.45 -11.46
C GLY A 134 -2.21 -11.07 -11.74
N PHE A 135 -3.07 -10.62 -10.84
CA PHE A 135 -3.79 -9.35 -11.00
C PHE A 135 -3.12 -8.22 -10.24
N LEU A 136 -2.95 -7.07 -10.89
CA LEU A 136 -2.48 -5.85 -10.24
C LEU A 136 -3.61 -4.83 -10.25
N GLN A 137 -4.15 -4.60 -9.06
CA GLN A 137 -5.16 -3.58 -8.83
C GLN A 137 -4.50 -2.27 -8.41
N ALA A 138 -4.62 -1.26 -9.26
CA ALA A 138 -3.90 0.00 -9.10
C ALA A 138 -4.63 1.17 -9.79
N ASP A 139 -4.15 2.39 -9.57
CA ASP A 139 -4.48 3.52 -10.47
C ASP A 139 -3.80 3.33 -11.84
N ALA A 140 -4.29 4.06 -12.85
CA ALA A 140 -3.80 4.08 -14.22
C ALA A 140 -2.46 4.81 -14.39
N TYR A 141 -1.50 4.52 -13.53
CA TYR A 141 -0.14 5.02 -13.64
C TYR A 141 0.59 4.35 -14.82
N ALA A 142 1.00 5.17 -15.79
CA ALA A 142 1.62 4.71 -17.04
C ALA A 142 2.92 3.89 -16.81
N GLY A 143 3.63 4.08 -15.69
CA GLY A 143 4.83 3.29 -15.40
C GLY A 143 4.57 1.81 -15.15
N PHE A 144 3.30 1.39 -15.00
CA PHE A 144 2.92 -0.02 -14.96
C PHE A 144 2.71 -0.65 -16.34
N GLU A 145 2.60 0.10 -17.44
CA GLU A 145 2.22 -0.44 -18.76
C GLU A 145 3.07 -1.63 -19.20
N ARG A 146 4.38 -1.56 -18.97
CA ARG A 146 5.31 -2.63 -19.35
C ARG A 146 5.15 -3.92 -18.53
N LEU A 147 4.49 -3.85 -17.36
CA LEU A 147 4.11 -5.04 -16.59
C LEU A 147 2.99 -5.85 -17.27
N TYR A 148 2.20 -5.20 -18.12
CA TYR A 148 1.03 -5.79 -18.78
C TYR A 148 1.34 -6.33 -20.18
N ALA A 149 2.57 -6.16 -20.65
CA ALA A 149 3.00 -6.58 -21.97
C ALA A 149 3.01 -8.11 -22.09
N SER A 150 2.56 -8.63 -23.23
CA SER A 150 2.40 -10.07 -23.51
C SER A 150 3.70 -10.87 -23.47
N ASP A 151 4.84 -10.21 -23.69
CA ASP A 151 6.19 -10.77 -23.69
C ASP A 151 6.87 -10.74 -22.31
N ARG A 152 6.14 -10.37 -21.25
CA ARG A 152 6.68 -10.34 -19.90
C ARG A 152 6.80 -11.74 -19.31
N GLU A 153 7.97 -12.03 -18.77
CA GLU A 153 8.23 -13.20 -17.91
C GLU A 153 8.01 -12.90 -16.42
N PRO A 154 7.51 -13.85 -15.61
CA PRO A 154 7.09 -15.20 -15.99
C PRO A 154 5.72 -15.25 -16.70
N ALA A 155 4.95 -14.18 -16.62
CA ALA A 155 3.71 -13.98 -17.36
C ALA A 155 3.34 -12.49 -17.37
N PRO A 156 2.48 -12.02 -18.29
CA PRO A 156 1.89 -10.70 -18.21
C PRO A 156 1.07 -10.54 -16.93
N ILE A 157 1.20 -9.40 -16.26
CA ILE A 157 0.31 -9.04 -15.15
C ILE A 157 -1.01 -8.54 -15.74
N THR A 158 -2.13 -8.97 -15.18
CA THR A 158 -3.45 -8.51 -15.62
C THR A 158 -3.84 -7.24 -14.85
N PRO A 159 -4.05 -6.10 -15.53
CA PRO A 159 -4.43 -4.85 -14.87
C PRO A 159 -5.89 -4.84 -14.42
N VAL A 160 -6.14 -4.33 -13.22
CA VAL A 160 -7.48 -4.10 -12.66
C VAL A 160 -7.57 -2.63 -12.23
N ALA A 161 -8.44 -1.87 -12.86
CA ALA A 161 -8.60 -0.44 -12.57
C ALA A 161 -9.54 -0.21 -11.39
N CYS A 162 -9.48 0.99 -10.83
CA CYS A 162 -10.18 1.37 -9.61
C CYS A 162 -11.34 2.32 -9.92
N TRP A 163 -12.58 1.93 -9.60
CA TRP A 163 -13.74 2.80 -9.79
C TRP A 163 -13.71 4.03 -8.90
N ALA A 164 -13.10 3.97 -7.71
CA ALA A 164 -12.95 5.14 -6.85
C ALA A 164 -12.13 6.26 -7.52
N HIS A 165 -11.15 5.94 -8.37
CA HIS A 165 -10.41 6.95 -9.15
C HIS A 165 -11.26 7.56 -10.26
N ALA A 166 -12.02 6.74 -11.01
CA ALA A 166 -12.97 7.24 -12.02
C ALA A 166 -14.04 8.13 -11.37
N ARG A 167 -14.60 7.69 -10.23
CA ARG A 167 -15.57 8.42 -9.42
C ARG A 167 -15.00 9.73 -8.89
N ARG A 168 -13.75 9.75 -8.40
CA ARG A 168 -13.09 10.96 -7.88
C ARG A 168 -13.04 12.05 -8.94
N LYS A 169 -12.69 11.71 -10.19
CA LYS A 169 -12.66 12.67 -11.31
C LYS A 169 -14.04 13.28 -11.59
N LEU A 170 -15.09 12.46 -11.66
CA LEU A 170 -16.46 12.97 -11.81
C LEU A 170 -16.90 13.82 -10.63
N ASN A 171 -16.52 13.43 -9.41
CA ASN A 171 -16.82 14.20 -8.21
C ASN A 171 -16.13 15.57 -8.20
N ASP A 172 -14.91 15.67 -8.71
CA ASP A 172 -14.20 16.95 -8.83
C ASP A 172 -14.89 17.87 -9.85
N VAL A 173 -15.41 17.32 -10.96
CA VAL A 173 -16.25 18.05 -11.92
C VAL A 173 -17.56 18.51 -11.26
N TYR A 174 -18.25 17.63 -10.56
CA TYR A 174 -19.51 17.96 -9.86
C TYR A 174 -19.32 19.05 -8.79
N LYS A 175 -18.21 19.03 -8.05
CA LYS A 175 -17.88 20.09 -7.08
C LYS A 175 -17.66 21.45 -7.73
N ALA A 176 -17.10 21.47 -8.94
CA ALA A 176 -16.88 22.69 -9.70
C ALA A 176 -18.17 23.17 -10.40
N ASP A 177 -18.99 22.24 -10.89
CA ASP A 177 -20.27 22.50 -11.54
C ASP A 177 -21.32 21.45 -11.14
N PRO A 178 -22.17 21.76 -10.14
CA PRO A 178 -23.23 20.87 -9.69
C PRO A 178 -24.32 20.59 -10.73
N ASN A 179 -24.45 21.43 -11.77
CA ASN A 179 -25.43 21.26 -12.84
C ASN A 179 -24.89 20.42 -14.00
N SER A 180 -23.62 20.03 -13.95
CA SER A 180 -23.02 19.17 -14.96
C SER A 180 -23.63 17.75 -14.92
N ALA A 181 -23.52 17.04 -16.05
CA ALA A 181 -23.92 15.63 -16.12
C ALA A 181 -23.06 14.71 -15.22
N ALA A 182 -22.01 15.22 -14.55
CA ALA A 182 -21.20 14.43 -13.62
C ALA A 182 -22.05 13.83 -12.49
N PHE A 183 -23.13 14.49 -12.06
CA PHE A 183 -24.05 13.97 -11.05
C PHE A 183 -24.68 12.63 -11.49
N GLN A 184 -25.13 12.54 -12.75
CA GLN A 184 -25.68 11.30 -13.29
C GLN A 184 -24.62 10.17 -13.29
N GLY A 185 -23.40 10.47 -13.73
CA GLY A 185 -22.29 9.50 -13.70
C GLY A 185 -21.96 9.02 -12.27
N LEU A 186 -22.00 9.91 -11.28
CA LEU A 186 -21.82 9.55 -9.87
C LEU A 186 -22.94 8.63 -9.37
N HIS A 187 -24.18 8.88 -9.79
CA HIS A 187 -25.33 8.03 -9.44
C HIS A 187 -25.17 6.62 -10.02
N MET A 188 -24.85 6.49 -11.31
CA MET A 188 -24.64 5.20 -11.98
C MET A 188 -23.49 4.42 -11.37
N ILE A 189 -22.38 5.09 -11.02
CA ILE A 189 -21.28 4.45 -10.27
C ILE A 189 -21.77 4.00 -8.88
N GLY A 190 -22.61 4.79 -8.22
CA GLY A 190 -23.24 4.43 -6.95
C GLY A 190 -23.96 3.09 -7.01
N GLU A 191 -24.71 2.83 -8.09
CA GLU A 191 -25.40 1.55 -8.26
C GLU A 191 -24.46 0.34 -8.37
N LEU A 192 -23.22 0.53 -8.85
CA LEU A 192 -22.20 -0.54 -8.81
C LEU A 192 -21.81 -0.85 -7.36
N TYR A 193 -21.61 0.20 -6.57
CA TYR A 193 -21.30 0.04 -5.14
C TYR A 193 -22.47 -0.54 -4.36
N ASP A 194 -23.72 -0.34 -4.79
CA ASP A 194 -24.89 -0.94 -4.15
C ASP A 194 -24.83 -2.47 -4.25
N VAL A 195 -24.44 -3.00 -5.40
CA VAL A 195 -24.16 -4.44 -5.58
C VAL A 195 -23.02 -4.88 -4.67
N GLU A 196 -21.90 -4.15 -4.66
CA GLU A 196 -20.74 -4.53 -3.84
C GLU A 196 -21.06 -4.58 -2.35
N ARG A 197 -21.92 -3.69 -1.83
CA ARG A 197 -22.33 -3.70 -0.42
C ARG A 197 -23.11 -4.95 -0.04
N GLN A 198 -23.83 -5.56 -0.97
CA GLN A 198 -24.62 -6.78 -0.72
C GLN A 198 -23.77 -8.06 -0.71
N ILE A 199 -22.55 -8.02 -1.27
CA ILE A 199 -21.70 -9.21 -1.45
C ILE A 199 -20.37 -9.11 -0.72
N VAL A 200 -20.23 -8.14 0.19
CA VAL A 200 -19.07 -8.02 1.07
C VAL A 200 -18.94 -9.28 1.92
N ARG A 201 -17.74 -9.86 1.98
CA ARG A 201 -17.40 -11.09 2.72
C ARG A 201 -18.02 -12.38 2.17
N GLU A 202 -18.69 -12.32 1.02
CA GLU A 202 -19.13 -13.53 0.33
C GLU A 202 -17.94 -14.24 -0.37
N PRO A 203 -18.01 -15.57 -0.55
CA PRO A 203 -17.00 -16.32 -1.31
C PRO A 203 -16.87 -15.82 -2.75
N ALA A 204 -15.67 -15.97 -3.33
CA ALA A 204 -15.36 -15.47 -4.67
C ALA A 204 -16.37 -15.92 -5.76
N ASP A 205 -16.83 -17.17 -5.74
CA ASP A 205 -17.79 -17.67 -6.72
C ASP A 205 -19.16 -16.98 -6.63
N PHE A 206 -19.61 -16.68 -5.40
CA PHE A 206 -20.86 -15.94 -5.18
C PHE A 206 -20.71 -14.50 -5.66
N ARG A 207 -19.60 -13.84 -5.30
CA ARG A 207 -19.28 -12.47 -5.74
C ARG A 207 -19.29 -12.38 -7.27
N ARG A 208 -18.65 -13.31 -7.97
CA ARG A 208 -18.61 -13.36 -9.44
C ARG A 208 -20.02 -13.49 -10.05
N LYS A 209 -20.87 -14.35 -9.49
CA LYS A 209 -22.26 -14.54 -9.97
C LYS A 209 -23.09 -13.27 -9.79
N ALA A 210 -23.04 -12.66 -8.60
CA ALA A 210 -23.79 -11.43 -8.31
C ALA A 210 -23.33 -10.24 -9.17
N ARG A 211 -22.03 -10.16 -9.47
CA ARG A 211 -21.45 -9.10 -10.31
C ARG A 211 -21.86 -9.14 -11.78
N LYS A 212 -22.64 -10.13 -12.24
CA LYS A 212 -23.32 -10.05 -13.54
C LYS A 212 -24.21 -8.80 -13.63
N LEU A 213 -24.91 -8.45 -12.55
CA LEU A 213 -25.69 -7.21 -12.48
C LEU A 213 -24.78 -5.97 -12.53
N SER A 214 -23.68 -6.00 -11.78
CA SER A 214 -22.70 -4.90 -11.79
C SER A 214 -22.10 -4.67 -13.18
N LYS A 215 -21.87 -5.75 -13.95
CA LYS A 215 -21.39 -5.68 -15.34
C LYS A 215 -22.38 -4.96 -16.23
N LEU A 216 -23.68 -5.28 -16.13
CA LEU A 216 -24.72 -4.61 -16.91
C LEU A 216 -24.77 -3.11 -16.59
N LYS A 217 -24.83 -2.76 -15.30
CA LYS A 217 -24.83 -1.36 -14.84
C LYS A 217 -23.59 -0.58 -15.29
N ALA A 218 -22.42 -1.24 -15.27
CA ALA A 218 -21.18 -0.62 -15.74
C ALA A 218 -21.21 -0.39 -17.26
N LEU A 219 -21.78 -1.31 -18.04
CA LEU A 219 -21.99 -1.12 -19.48
C LEU A 219 -22.95 0.03 -19.77
N ASP A 220 -24.02 0.18 -18.98
CA ASP A 220 -24.93 1.33 -19.07
C ASP A 220 -24.18 2.64 -18.80
N PHE A 221 -23.32 2.69 -17.78
CA PHE A 221 -22.45 3.84 -17.52
C PHE A 221 -21.57 4.18 -18.72
N PHE A 222 -20.97 3.18 -19.38
CA PHE A 222 -20.13 3.44 -20.55
C PHE A 222 -20.93 3.90 -21.76
N ALA A 223 -22.12 3.35 -22.01
CA ALA A 223 -23.00 3.80 -23.07
C ALA A 223 -23.40 5.27 -22.86
N TRP A 224 -23.80 5.62 -21.63
CA TRP A 224 -24.08 7.00 -21.24
C TRP A 224 -22.84 7.91 -21.40
N ALA A 225 -21.66 7.45 -20.98
CA ALA A 225 -20.43 8.20 -21.12
C ALA A 225 -20.10 8.50 -22.60
N ASP A 226 -20.31 7.54 -23.50
CA ASP A 226 -20.10 7.69 -24.94
C ASP A 226 -21.09 8.72 -25.54
N GLU A 227 -22.36 8.69 -25.12
CA GLU A 227 -23.35 9.70 -25.51
C GLU A 227 -22.97 11.11 -25.06
N VAL A 228 -22.55 11.27 -23.80
CA VAL A 228 -22.11 12.57 -23.27
C VAL A 228 -20.86 13.06 -24.01
N LEU A 229 -19.87 12.19 -24.25
CA LEU A 229 -18.65 12.53 -24.98
C LEU A 229 -18.91 12.97 -26.43
N SER A 230 -19.98 12.47 -27.06
CA SER A 230 -20.38 12.88 -28.42
C SER A 230 -20.91 14.31 -28.51
N ARG A 231 -21.41 14.85 -27.39
CA ARG A 231 -22.02 16.19 -27.30
C ARG A 231 -21.15 17.21 -26.57
N ALA A 232 -20.31 16.74 -25.65
CA ALA A 232 -19.49 17.59 -24.82
C ALA A 232 -18.33 18.21 -25.61
N SER A 233 -17.95 19.44 -25.25
CA SER A 233 -16.70 20.02 -25.75
C SER A 233 -15.53 19.12 -25.38
N ALA A 234 -14.69 18.82 -26.38
CA ALA A 234 -13.57 17.90 -26.23
C ALA A 234 -12.59 18.32 -25.12
N ARG A 235 -12.51 19.60 -24.74
CA ARG A 235 -11.61 20.08 -23.67
C ARG A 235 -12.31 20.34 -22.34
N SER A 236 -13.57 19.92 -22.18
CA SER A 236 -14.29 20.12 -20.92
C SER A 236 -13.76 19.18 -19.83
N PRO A 237 -13.74 19.62 -18.55
CA PRO A 237 -13.38 18.76 -17.42
C PRO A 237 -14.21 17.47 -17.33
N LEU A 238 -15.50 17.55 -17.69
CA LEU A 238 -16.38 16.38 -17.80
C LEU A 238 -15.88 15.39 -18.85
N ALA A 239 -15.53 15.87 -20.05
CA ALA A 239 -15.02 15.01 -21.10
C ALA A 239 -13.67 14.36 -20.72
N ASP A 240 -12.80 15.07 -19.99
CA ASP A 240 -11.55 14.49 -19.45
C ASP A 240 -11.83 13.38 -18.42
N ALA A 241 -12.78 13.59 -17.52
CA ALA A 241 -13.18 12.58 -16.54
C ALA A 241 -13.76 11.32 -17.20
N LEU A 242 -14.63 11.49 -18.20
CA LEU A 242 -15.25 10.36 -18.92
C LEU A 242 -14.25 9.64 -19.82
N ARG A 243 -13.37 10.34 -20.53
CA ARG A 243 -12.29 9.69 -21.32
C ARG A 243 -11.34 8.88 -20.47
N TYR A 244 -11.04 9.34 -19.25
CA TYR A 244 -10.25 8.54 -18.31
C TYR A 244 -10.93 7.18 -18.04
N ALA A 245 -12.24 7.18 -17.73
CA ALA A 245 -12.97 5.95 -17.50
C ALA A 245 -13.05 5.09 -18.78
N ALA A 246 -13.39 5.69 -19.92
CA ALA A 246 -13.52 5.00 -21.20
C ALA A 246 -12.22 4.31 -21.64
N LYS A 247 -11.06 4.98 -21.47
CA LYS A 247 -9.74 4.40 -21.75
C LYS A 247 -9.46 3.13 -20.93
N LEU A 248 -10.03 3.05 -19.72
CA LEU A 248 -9.83 1.95 -18.77
C LEU A 248 -10.99 0.95 -18.76
N LYS A 249 -11.92 1.03 -19.71
CA LYS A 249 -13.16 0.22 -19.72
C LYS A 249 -12.90 -1.28 -19.49
N PRO A 250 -11.96 -1.96 -20.17
CA PRO A 250 -11.67 -3.37 -19.89
C PRO A 250 -11.20 -3.62 -18.45
N GLN A 251 -10.31 -2.76 -17.94
CA GLN A 251 -9.74 -2.89 -16.59
C GLN A 251 -10.75 -2.55 -15.50
N LEU A 252 -11.69 -1.63 -15.77
CA LEU A 252 -12.79 -1.28 -14.88
C LEU A 252 -13.89 -2.34 -14.87
N LEU A 253 -14.00 -3.17 -15.92
CA LEU A 253 -14.92 -4.31 -15.96
C LEU A 253 -14.31 -5.59 -15.38
N ALA A 254 -12.98 -5.69 -15.29
CA ALA A 254 -12.27 -6.90 -14.85
C ALA A 254 -12.78 -7.48 -13.51
N TYR A 255 -13.12 -6.63 -12.53
CA TYR A 255 -13.63 -7.10 -11.24
C TYR A 255 -14.95 -7.88 -11.34
N THR A 256 -15.71 -7.68 -12.41
CA THR A 256 -16.99 -8.37 -12.65
C THR A 256 -16.80 -9.80 -13.12
N ASP A 257 -15.65 -10.12 -13.72
CA ASP A 257 -15.37 -11.42 -14.32
C ASP A 257 -14.68 -12.39 -13.34
N ASP A 258 -14.05 -11.87 -12.27
CA ASP A 258 -13.39 -12.65 -11.21
C ASP A 258 -13.73 -12.14 -9.80
N GLY A 259 -14.33 -12.99 -8.97
CA GLY A 259 -14.79 -12.63 -7.63
C GLY A 259 -13.70 -12.43 -6.57
N ARG A 260 -12.43 -12.70 -6.91
CA ARG A 260 -11.27 -12.41 -6.05
C ARG A 260 -10.81 -10.96 -6.14
N LEU A 261 -11.28 -10.24 -7.17
CA LEU A 261 -10.94 -8.85 -7.43
C LEU A 261 -11.85 -7.90 -6.64
N GLU A 262 -11.37 -6.69 -6.43
CA GLU A 262 -12.15 -5.64 -5.80
C GLU A 262 -12.60 -4.61 -6.83
N ILE A 263 -13.65 -3.85 -6.50
CA ILE A 263 -14.05 -2.70 -7.32
C ILE A 263 -13.03 -1.54 -7.19
N ASP A 264 -12.29 -1.48 -6.07
CA ASP A 264 -11.40 -0.38 -5.70
C ASP A 264 -10.03 -0.80 -5.16
N ASN A 265 -9.06 0.10 -5.34
CA ASN A 265 -7.71 0.01 -4.77
C ASN A 265 -7.55 0.70 -3.40
N ASN A 266 -8.66 1.05 -2.72
CA ASN A 266 -8.64 1.73 -1.42
C ASN A 266 -7.75 1.06 -0.35
N PRO A 267 -7.57 -0.29 -0.31
CA PRO A 267 -6.64 -0.91 0.63
C PRO A 267 -5.19 -0.40 0.52
N ALA A 268 -4.66 -0.20 -0.69
CA ALA A 268 -3.31 0.35 -0.88
C ALA A 268 -3.24 1.83 -0.48
N GLU A 269 -4.24 2.64 -0.86
CA GLU A 269 -4.32 4.06 -0.47
C GLU A 269 -4.33 4.22 1.06
N ASN A 270 -5.10 3.36 1.76
CA ASN A 270 -5.16 3.36 3.21
C ASN A 270 -3.82 2.97 3.85
N ALA A 271 -3.09 1.99 3.30
CA ALA A 271 -1.76 1.62 3.78
C ALA A 271 -0.73 2.77 3.62
N LEU A 272 -0.87 3.61 2.59
CA LEU A 272 -0.02 4.79 2.41
C LEU A 272 -0.44 6.00 3.26
N ARG A 273 -1.66 6.01 3.81
CA ARG A 273 -2.20 7.17 4.54
C ARG A 273 -1.36 7.55 5.76
N GLY A 274 -0.82 6.58 6.50
CA GLY A 274 0.11 6.82 7.60
C GLY A 274 1.34 7.60 7.13
N ILE A 275 1.97 7.18 6.04
CA ILE A 275 3.14 7.89 5.48
C ILE A 275 2.77 9.32 5.08
N CYS A 276 1.61 9.50 4.44
CA CYS A 276 1.11 10.82 4.05
C CYS A 276 0.92 11.77 5.25
N LEU A 277 0.41 11.26 6.37
CA LEU A 277 0.33 12.02 7.63
C LEU A 277 1.73 12.27 8.21
N GLY A 278 2.60 11.26 8.19
CA GLY A 278 3.95 11.35 8.72
C GLY A 278 4.82 12.41 8.02
N ARG A 279 4.64 12.63 6.71
CA ARG A 279 5.35 13.72 6.00
C ARG A 279 5.08 15.12 6.54
N LYS A 280 4.01 15.32 7.33
CA LYS A 280 3.79 16.58 8.04
C LYS A 280 4.64 16.71 9.31
N ASN A 281 5.23 15.60 9.76
CA ASN A 281 5.97 15.47 11.01
C ASN A 281 7.49 15.33 10.83
N TRP A 282 7.97 14.93 9.65
CA TRP A 282 9.38 14.81 9.32
C TRP A 282 9.68 15.44 7.97
N LEU A 283 10.89 15.99 7.81
CA LEU A 283 11.26 16.82 6.66
C LEU A 283 11.76 16.02 5.45
N PHE A 284 12.60 14.99 5.68
CA PHE A 284 13.19 14.17 4.63
C PHE A 284 13.79 12.87 5.18
N ALA A 285 14.06 11.91 4.28
CA ALA A 285 15.04 10.86 4.52
C ALA A 285 16.45 11.40 4.30
N GLY A 286 17.41 11.02 5.16
CA GLY A 286 18.78 11.55 5.10
C GLY A 286 19.60 11.04 3.91
N ALA A 287 19.23 9.89 3.34
CA ALA A 287 19.81 9.26 2.17
C ALA A 287 18.86 8.16 1.67
N ASP A 288 19.14 7.57 0.50
CA ASP A 288 18.36 6.46 -0.08
C ASP A 288 18.26 5.25 0.87
N CYS A 289 19.35 4.88 1.54
CA CYS A 289 19.34 3.81 2.55
C CYS A 289 18.41 4.09 3.72
N GLY A 290 18.12 5.37 4.01
CA GLY A 290 17.10 5.77 4.99
C GLY A 290 15.68 5.49 4.49
N GLY A 291 15.43 5.67 3.19
CA GLY A 291 14.18 5.29 2.53
C GLY A 291 13.97 3.78 2.51
N GLU A 292 15.01 3.01 2.22
CA GLU A 292 14.99 1.54 2.26
C GLU A 292 14.65 0.99 3.65
N ARG A 293 15.32 1.52 4.70
CA ARG A 293 15.01 1.16 6.09
C ARG A 293 13.57 1.53 6.46
N ALA A 294 13.09 2.69 6.01
CA ALA A 294 11.70 3.07 6.24
C ALA A 294 10.73 2.08 5.57
N ALA A 295 10.98 1.69 4.32
CA ALA A 295 10.19 0.68 3.63
C ALA A 295 10.18 -0.68 4.37
N ALA A 296 11.34 -1.13 4.87
CA ALA A 296 11.44 -2.34 5.67
C ALA A 296 10.56 -2.25 6.93
N MET A 297 10.68 -1.16 7.69
CA MET A 297 9.90 -0.97 8.93
C MET A 297 8.40 -0.83 8.66
N TYR A 298 7.99 -0.08 7.64
CA TYR A 298 6.57 -0.01 7.26
C TYR A 298 6.02 -1.39 6.85
N SER A 299 6.81 -2.22 6.16
CA SER A 299 6.39 -3.58 5.81
C SER A 299 6.08 -4.42 7.03
N LEU A 300 6.93 -4.38 8.05
CA LEU A 300 6.75 -5.12 9.30
C LEU A 300 5.56 -4.60 10.11
N LEU A 301 5.54 -3.30 10.39
CA LEU A 301 4.56 -2.69 11.29
C LEU A 301 3.15 -2.70 10.69
N GLU A 302 3.03 -2.42 9.40
CA GLU A 302 1.72 -2.39 8.75
C GLU A 302 1.17 -3.79 8.51
N THR A 303 2.04 -4.79 8.31
CA THR A 303 1.65 -6.20 8.35
C THR A 303 1.15 -6.60 9.75
N ALA A 304 1.80 -6.17 10.83
CA ALA A 304 1.31 -6.45 12.19
C ALA A 304 -0.09 -5.87 12.44
N LYS A 305 -0.30 -4.60 12.09
CA LYS A 305 -1.61 -3.93 12.19
C LYS A 305 -2.69 -4.63 11.36
N LEU A 306 -2.38 -5.03 10.13
CA LEU A 306 -3.32 -5.75 9.25
C LEU A 306 -3.79 -7.08 9.85
N ASN A 307 -2.96 -7.73 10.67
CA ASN A 307 -3.27 -8.98 11.36
C ASN A 307 -3.85 -8.77 12.78
N GLY A 308 -4.15 -7.52 13.17
CA GLY A 308 -4.71 -7.22 14.49
C GLY A 308 -3.70 -7.40 15.63
N VAL A 309 -2.41 -7.39 15.32
CA VAL A 309 -1.32 -7.55 16.29
C VAL A 309 -0.79 -6.19 16.70
N ASN A 310 -0.60 -5.97 18.00
CA ASN A 310 0.05 -4.76 18.52
C ASN A 310 1.51 -4.70 18.02
N PRO A 311 1.88 -3.71 17.20
CA PRO A 311 3.22 -3.67 16.61
C PRO A 311 4.35 -3.53 17.64
N GLN A 312 4.11 -2.86 18.77
CA GLN A 312 5.14 -2.69 19.81
C GLN A 312 5.37 -3.97 20.60
N GLU A 313 4.29 -4.65 21.02
CA GLU A 313 4.39 -5.94 21.72
C GLU A 313 5.05 -7.00 20.85
N TRP A 314 4.61 -7.13 19.60
CA TRP A 314 5.18 -8.06 18.63
C TRP A 314 6.66 -7.77 18.38
N LEU A 315 7.01 -6.52 18.08
CA LEU A 315 8.39 -6.17 17.77
C LEU A 315 9.33 -6.38 18.97
N ALA A 316 8.87 -6.06 20.18
CA ALA A 316 9.65 -6.29 21.40
C ALA A 316 9.90 -7.78 21.63
N ASP A 317 8.87 -8.62 21.53
CA ASP A 317 8.97 -10.07 21.70
C ASP A 317 9.82 -10.73 20.61
N VAL A 318 9.66 -10.34 19.34
CA VAL A 318 10.48 -10.83 18.22
C VAL A 318 11.96 -10.48 18.43
N LEU A 319 12.26 -9.23 18.81
CA LEU A 319 13.64 -8.82 19.10
C LEU A 319 14.24 -9.59 20.29
N ASP A 320 13.45 -9.86 21.32
CA ASP A 320 13.87 -10.66 22.48
C ASP A 320 14.13 -12.13 22.10
N ARG A 321 13.22 -12.77 21.38
CA ARG A 321 13.37 -14.15 20.90
C ARG A 321 14.59 -14.31 20.01
N ILE A 322 14.81 -13.39 19.06
CA ILE A 322 16.02 -13.40 18.23
C ILE A 322 17.27 -13.19 19.09
N GLY A 323 17.23 -12.27 20.07
CA GLY A 323 18.31 -12.05 21.02
C GLY A 323 18.67 -13.28 21.86
N LYS A 324 17.68 -14.12 22.19
CA LYS A 324 17.81 -15.41 22.90
C LYS A 324 18.18 -16.59 21.99
N GLY A 325 18.43 -16.36 20.71
CA GLY A 325 18.92 -17.38 19.79
C GLY A 325 17.82 -18.12 19.00
N HIS A 326 16.67 -17.48 18.74
CA HIS A 326 15.66 -18.05 17.85
C HIS A 326 16.29 -18.43 16.49
N PRO A 327 16.15 -19.69 16.03
CA PRO A 327 16.90 -20.14 14.87
C PRO A 327 16.28 -19.63 13.57
N ILE A 328 17.15 -19.25 12.62
CA ILE A 328 16.76 -18.62 11.35
C ILE A 328 15.84 -19.51 10.48
N ASN A 329 15.97 -20.83 10.57
CA ASN A 329 15.13 -21.78 9.84
C ASN A 329 13.68 -21.85 10.38
N ARG A 330 13.40 -21.24 11.55
CA ARG A 330 12.06 -21.11 12.13
C ARG A 330 11.58 -19.66 12.17
N ILE A 331 12.13 -18.78 11.32
CA ILE A 331 11.77 -17.35 11.30
C ILE A 331 10.27 -17.12 11.03
N ASP A 332 9.62 -18.05 10.32
CA ASP A 332 8.19 -17.97 10.02
C ASP A 332 7.29 -17.98 11.27
N GLU A 333 7.76 -18.54 12.39
CA GLU A 333 7.05 -18.52 13.68
C GLU A 333 6.95 -17.10 14.26
N LEU A 334 7.83 -16.19 13.83
CA LEU A 334 7.87 -14.80 14.28
C LEU A 334 7.03 -13.87 13.39
N LEU A 335 6.45 -14.36 12.29
CA LEU A 335 5.63 -13.54 11.40
C LEU A 335 4.33 -13.10 12.11
N PRO A 336 3.82 -11.87 11.86
CA PRO A 336 2.69 -11.35 12.62
C PRO A 336 1.44 -12.23 12.61
N TRP A 337 1.16 -12.96 11.52
CA TRP A 337 0.00 -13.85 11.41
C TRP A 337 0.19 -15.25 12.01
N ARG A 338 1.40 -15.59 12.46
CA ARG A 338 1.73 -16.82 13.20
C ARG A 338 2.15 -16.54 14.64
N TRP A 339 2.38 -15.26 14.97
CA TRP A 339 2.84 -14.85 16.27
C TRP A 339 1.80 -15.17 17.34
N GLN A 340 2.30 -15.79 18.40
CA GLN A 340 1.58 -15.98 19.66
C GLN A 340 2.38 -15.26 20.72
N ALA A 341 1.72 -14.37 21.46
CA ALA A 341 2.34 -13.69 22.58
C ALA A 341 2.95 -14.74 23.53
N SER A 342 4.19 -14.51 23.95
CA SER A 342 4.79 -15.32 25.01
C SER A 342 3.89 -15.20 26.23
N GLN A 343 3.41 -16.33 26.78
CA GLN A 343 2.78 -16.32 28.09
C GLN A 343 3.85 -15.89 29.09
N VAL A 344 3.65 -14.72 29.69
CA VAL A 344 4.51 -14.18 30.75
C VAL A 344 4.19 -14.88 32.06
#